data_AF-A0A8J7CTD2-F1
#
_entry.id   AF-A0A8J7CTD2-F1
#
_cell.length_a   1.000
_cell.length_b   1.000
_cell.length_c   1.000
_cell.angle_alpha   90.00
_cell.angle_beta   90.00
_cell.angle_gamma   90.00
#
_symmetry.space_group_name_H-M   'P 1'
#
loop_
_entity.id
_entity.type
_entity.pdbx_description
1 polymer ?
#
loop_
_entity_poly.entity_id
_entity_poly.type
_entity_poly.pdbx_seq_one_letter_code
_entity_poly.pdbx_strand_id
1 'polypeptide(L)'
;MLREALSSLYSVFATTREILKKHGASIARCKNESQISFGYLAIAVLNTVLRPVLAKWHPLLLDYESKKPEDVSPVEHEKLWNRNQELRTELNQVRHVLLSRPVLKIVVMTR
;
A
#
# COMPACT_ATOMS: atom_id res chain seq x y z
N MET A 1 -1.93 -13.35 8.26
CA MET A 1 -2.86 -13.49 7.13
C MET A 1 -2.58 -12.39 6.12
N LEU A 2 -2.67 -12.70 4.84
CA LEU A 2 -2.47 -11.77 3.73
C LEU A 2 -3.55 -10.69 3.70
N ARG A 3 -4.79 -11.05 4.07
CA ARG A 3 -5.90 -10.09 4.21
C ARG A 3 -5.56 -8.96 5.18
N GLU A 4 -5.07 -9.31 6.37
CA GLU A 4 -4.68 -8.31 7.38
C GLU A 4 -3.54 -7.41 6.90
N ALA A 5 -2.57 -7.96 6.17
CA ALA A 5 -1.49 -7.15 5.60
C ALA A 5 -2.02 -6.14 4.58
N LEU A 6 -2.91 -6.56 3.67
CA LEU A 6 -3.53 -5.66 2.69
C LEU A 6 -4.42 -4.61 3.36
N SER A 7 -5.24 -5.00 4.34
CA SER A 7 -6.08 -4.09 5.12
C SER A 7 -5.25 -3.04 5.88
N SER A 8 -4.13 -3.46 6.48
CA SER A 8 -3.19 -2.55 7.13
C SER A 8 -2.61 -1.52 6.16
N LEU A 9 -2.17 -1.95 4.96
CA LEU A 9 -1.72 -1.02 3.92
C LEU A 9 -2.82 -0.10 3.42
N TYR A 10 -4.06 -0.60 3.26
CA TYR A 10 -5.20 0.22 2.87
C TYR A 10 -5.51 1.30 3.91
N SER A 11 -5.37 1.01 5.20
CA SER A 11 -5.60 1.98 6.28
C SER A 11 -4.73 3.25 6.15
N VAL A 12 -3.55 3.14 5.53
CA VAL A 12 -2.65 4.27 5.28
C VAL A 12 -3.34 5.36 4.44
N PHE A 13 -4.25 5.01 3.52
CA PHE A 13 -5.03 6.00 2.77
C PHE A 13 -5.93 6.84 3.67
N ALA A 14 -6.64 6.21 4.59
CA ALA A 14 -7.53 6.89 5.53
C ALA A 14 -6.72 7.81 6.44
N THR A 15 -5.70 7.28 7.10
CA THR A 15 -4.80 8.02 7.99
C THR A 15 -4.14 9.21 7.29
N THR A 16 -3.66 9.02 6.05
CA THR A 16 -3.04 10.10 5.27
C THR A 16 -4.05 11.19 4.91
N ARG A 17 -5.27 10.83 4.49
CA ARG A 17 -6.32 11.81 4.21
C ARG A 17 -6.71 12.60 5.45
N GLU A 18 -6.77 11.96 6.61
CA GLU A 18 -7.06 12.64 7.87
C GLU A 18 -5.96 13.64 8.24
N ILE A 19 -4.69 13.25 8.10
CA ILE A 19 -3.55 14.16 8.30
C ILE A 19 -3.63 15.35 7.31
N LEU A 20 -3.89 15.07 6.03
CA LEU A 20 -4.03 16.11 5.00
C LEU A 20 -5.17 17.09 5.33
N LYS A 21 -6.32 16.57 5.75
CA LYS A 21 -7.48 17.37 6.14
C LYS A 21 -7.20 18.21 7.39
N LYS A 22 -6.54 17.64 8.40
CA LYS A 22 -6.27 18.30 9.69
C LYS A 22 -5.28 19.46 9.55
N HIS A 23 -4.26 19.32 8.70
CA HIS A 23 -3.18 20.31 8.58
C HIS A 23 -3.32 21.24 7.35
N GLY A 24 -4.18 20.90 6.38
CA GLY A 24 -4.53 21.77 5.25
C GLY A 24 -3.32 22.26 4.45
N ALA A 25 -3.36 23.52 3.99
CA ALA A 25 -2.33 24.13 3.14
C ALA A 25 -0.92 24.21 3.79
N SER A 26 -0.80 24.03 5.11
CA SER A 26 0.48 24.12 5.83
C SER A 26 1.44 22.98 5.48
N ILE A 27 0.93 21.80 5.13
CA ILE A 27 1.72 20.61 4.75
C ILE A 27 1.77 20.38 3.23
N ALA A 28 1.04 21.20 2.46
CA ALA A 28 1.09 21.22 1.00
C ALA A 28 2.19 22.16 0.48
N ARG A 29 2.52 23.23 1.23
CA ARG A 29 3.58 24.19 0.87
C ARG A 29 4.96 23.68 1.29
N CYS A 30 5.90 23.71 0.34
CA CYS A 30 7.31 23.53 0.64
C CYS A 30 7.85 24.82 1.29
N LYS A 31 8.72 24.70 2.30
CA LYS A 31 9.35 25.88 2.92
C LYS A 31 10.36 26.54 1.98
N ASN A 32 11.01 25.75 1.12
CA ASN A 32 11.97 26.17 0.09
C ASN A 32 11.66 25.45 -1.25
N GLU A 33 12.01 26.04 -2.39
CA GLU A 33 11.78 25.47 -3.74
C GLU A 33 12.46 24.11 -3.98
N SER A 34 13.50 23.78 -3.19
CA SER A 34 14.23 22.51 -3.26
C SER A 34 13.68 21.40 -2.36
N GLN A 35 12.61 21.66 -1.60
CA GLN A 35 12.02 20.67 -0.68
C GLN A 35 10.74 20.09 -1.26
N ILE A 36 10.47 18.81 -0.94
CA ILE A 36 9.21 18.15 -1.28
C ILE A 36 8.26 18.25 -0.09
N SER A 37 7.02 18.69 -0.34
CA SER A 37 6.00 18.75 0.72
C SER A 37 5.53 17.36 1.11
N PHE A 38 5.14 17.20 2.38
CA PHE A 38 4.55 15.95 2.85
C PHE A 38 3.34 15.56 2.00
N GLY A 39 2.48 16.53 1.66
CA GLY A 39 1.29 16.25 0.85
C GLY A 39 1.63 15.67 -0.52
N TYR A 40 2.63 16.23 -1.21
CA TYR A 40 3.09 15.69 -2.49
C TYR A 40 3.64 14.27 -2.34
N LEU A 41 4.54 14.06 -1.37
CA LEU A 41 5.15 12.75 -1.14
C LEU A 41 4.09 11.69 -0.79
N ALA A 42 3.17 12.03 0.10
CA ALA A 42 2.13 11.13 0.57
C ALA A 42 1.20 10.72 -0.59
N ILE A 43 0.71 11.69 -1.39
CA ILE A 43 -0.12 11.40 -2.57
C ILE A 43 0.62 10.52 -3.56
N ALA A 44 1.91 10.81 -3.79
CA ALA A 44 2.71 10.02 -4.70
C ALA A 44 2.86 8.57 -4.20
N VAL A 45 3.27 8.35 -2.95
CA VAL A 45 3.38 6.99 -2.36
C VAL A 45 2.05 6.24 -2.44
N LEU A 46 0.95 6.88 -2.06
CA LEU A 46 -0.37 6.26 -2.11
C LEU A 46 -0.72 5.80 -3.53
N ASN A 47 -0.45 6.63 -4.54
CA ASN A 47 -0.88 6.35 -5.91
C ASN A 47 0.09 5.49 -6.73
N THR A 48 1.40 5.61 -6.50
CA THR A 48 2.41 4.91 -7.30
C THR A 48 2.91 3.62 -6.66
N VAL A 49 2.83 3.52 -5.32
CA VAL A 49 3.31 2.34 -4.58
C VAL A 49 2.15 1.51 -4.06
N LEU A 50 1.23 2.10 -3.29
CA LEU A 50 0.20 1.31 -2.61
C LEU A 50 -0.99 0.96 -3.51
N ARG A 51 -1.51 1.92 -4.29
CA ARG A 51 -2.69 1.72 -5.13
C ARG A 51 -2.54 0.54 -6.11
N PRO A 52 -1.43 0.36 -6.86
CA PRO A 52 -1.31 -0.74 -7.80
C PRO A 52 -1.38 -2.12 -7.13
N VAL A 53 -0.68 -2.26 -5.99
CA VAL A 53 -0.66 -3.51 -5.21
C VAL A 53 -2.06 -3.80 -4.66
N LEU A 54 -2.70 -2.83 -4.01
CA LEU A 54 -4.03 -3.02 -3.42
C LEU A 54 -5.10 -3.31 -4.48
N ALA A 55 -5.08 -2.59 -5.61
CA ALA A 55 -6.03 -2.76 -6.70
C ALA A 55 -5.92 -4.14 -7.36
N LYS A 56 -4.70 -4.68 -7.49
CA LYS A 56 -4.47 -6.04 -7.97
C LYS A 56 -4.96 -7.05 -6.94
N TRP A 57 -4.47 -6.95 -5.71
CA TRP A 57 -4.50 -8.08 -4.78
C TRP A 57 -5.75 -8.22 -3.93
N HIS A 58 -6.44 -7.13 -3.60
CA HIS A 58 -7.70 -7.23 -2.86
C HIS A 58 -8.77 -8.08 -3.57
N PRO A 59 -9.11 -7.84 -4.85
CA PRO A 59 -10.14 -8.63 -5.52
C PRO A 59 -9.71 -10.09 -5.71
N LEU A 60 -8.44 -10.32 -6.04
CA LEU A 60 -7.91 -11.67 -6.23
C LEU A 60 -7.95 -12.51 -4.95
N LEU A 61 -7.55 -11.92 -3.82
CA LEU A 61 -7.59 -12.60 -2.53
C LEU A 61 -9.04 -12.84 -2.10
N LEU A 62 -9.93 -11.87 -2.31
CA LEU A 62 -11.35 -12.01 -2.00
C LEU A 62 -12.01 -13.15 -2.79
N ASP A 63 -11.76 -13.23 -4.10
CA ASP A 63 -12.27 -14.32 -4.94
C ASP A 63 -11.81 -15.68 -4.42
N TYR A 64 -10.53 -15.80 -4.07
CA TYR A 64 -9.98 -17.05 -3.54
C TYR A 64 -10.58 -17.43 -2.18
N GLU A 65 -10.67 -16.48 -1.24
CA GLU A 65 -11.24 -16.72 0.09
C GLU A 65 -12.73 -17.06 0.04
N SER A 66 -13.48 -16.51 -0.93
CA SER A 66 -14.90 -16.83 -1.10
C SER A 66 -15.16 -18.29 -1.49
N LYS A 67 -14.14 -18.98 -2.02
CA LYS A 67 -14.19 -20.40 -2.44
C LYS A 67 -13.72 -21.36 -1.34
N LYS A 68 -13.51 -20.87 -0.12
CA LYS A 68 -13.03 -21.68 1.01
C LYS A 68 -14.05 -22.77 1.36
N PRO A 69 -13.64 -24.06 1.39
CA PRO A 69 -14.46 -25.14 1.92
C PRO A 69 -14.82 -24.92 3.41
N GLU A 70 -15.93 -25.48 3.87
CA GLU A 70 -16.39 -25.32 5.26
C GLU A 70 -15.46 -26.03 6.28
N ASP A 71 -14.86 -27.14 5.86
CA ASP A 71 -13.97 -28.01 6.65
C ASP A 71 -12.53 -27.49 6.77
N VAL A 72 -12.15 -26.48 5.98
CA VAL A 72 -10.80 -25.92 5.97
C VAL A 72 -10.77 -24.57 6.69
N SER A 73 -9.79 -24.38 7.57
CA SER A 73 -9.59 -23.10 8.25
C SER A 73 -9.17 -22.00 7.24
N PRO A 74 -9.49 -20.72 7.49
CA PRO A 74 -9.06 -19.62 6.62
C PRO A 74 -7.55 -19.56 6.38
N VAL A 75 -6.76 -19.92 7.41
CA VAL A 75 -5.30 -19.89 7.35
C VAL A 75 -4.74 -21.03 6.48
N GLU A 76 -5.30 -22.24 6.60
CA GLU A 76 -4.91 -23.36 5.75
C GLU A 76 -5.31 -23.11 4.30
N HIS A 77 -6.52 -22.62 4.07
CA HIS A 77 -6.97 -22.22 2.75
C HIS A 77 -6.04 -21.18 2.13
N GLU A 78 -5.70 -20.10 2.85
CA GLU A 78 -4.76 -19.07 2.38
C GLU A 78 -3.41 -19.67 1.95
N LYS A 79 -2.88 -20.65 2.69
CA LYS A 79 -1.60 -21.31 2.37
C LYS A 79 -1.65 -22.12 1.08
N LEU A 80 -2.81 -22.67 0.73
CA LEU A 80 -3.00 -23.44 -0.51
C LEU A 80 -3.13 -22.54 -1.75
N TRP A 81 -3.24 -21.21 -1.56
CA TRP A 81 -3.35 -20.31 -2.69
C TRP A 81 -2.07 -20.31 -3.52
N ASN A 82 -2.18 -20.63 -4.80
CA ASN A 82 -1.05 -20.66 -5.73
C ASN A 82 -0.29 -19.33 -5.83
N ARG A 83 -0.93 -18.21 -5.47
CA ARG A 83 -0.33 -16.86 -5.49
C ARG A 83 0.12 -16.35 -4.13
N ASN A 84 0.09 -17.18 -3.09
CA ASN A 84 0.48 -16.80 -1.73
C ASN A 84 1.89 -16.18 -1.70
N GLN A 85 2.86 -16.87 -2.31
CA GLN A 85 4.25 -16.41 -2.35
C GLN A 85 4.46 -15.17 -3.23
N GLU A 86 3.72 -15.05 -4.33
CA GLU A 86 3.74 -13.87 -5.20
C GLU A 86 3.31 -12.62 -4.40
N LEU A 87 2.18 -12.69 -3.69
CA LEU A 87 1.71 -11.58 -2.87
C LEU A 87 2.68 -11.26 -1.72
N ARG A 88 3.25 -12.27 -1.05
CA ARG A 88 4.26 -12.04 0.00
C ARG A 88 5.48 -11.30 -0.53
N THR A 89 5.92 -11.65 -1.73
CA THR A 89 7.05 -11.00 -2.38
C THR A 89 6.73 -9.54 -2.69
N GLU A 90 5.55 -9.25 -3.26
CA GLU A 90 5.13 -7.87 -3.53
C GLU A 90 4.97 -7.03 -2.24
N LEU A 91 4.41 -7.61 -1.17
CA LEU A 91 4.30 -6.93 0.13
C LEU A 91 5.69 -6.58 0.70
N ASN A 92 6.66 -7.48 0.56
CA ASN A 92 8.04 -7.22 0.97
C ASN A 92 8.68 -6.13 0.10
N GLN A 93 8.43 -6.11 -1.20
CA GLN A 93 8.90 -5.04 -2.09
C GLN A 93 8.32 -3.67 -1.70
N VAL A 94 7.01 -3.59 -1.40
CA VAL A 94 6.39 -2.37 -0.86
C VAL A 94 7.10 -1.92 0.40
N ARG A 95 7.35 -2.84 1.35
CA ARG A 95 8.10 -2.53 2.57
C ARG A 95 9.50 -1.97 2.26
N HIS A 96 10.24 -2.60 1.35
CA HIS A 96 11.56 -2.12 0.95
C HIS A 96 11.51 -0.72 0.35
N VAL A 97 10.54 -0.45 -0.53
CA VAL A 97 10.32 0.87 -1.11
C VAL A 97 10.06 1.91 -0.03
N LEU A 98 9.16 1.63 0.91
CA LEU A 98 8.80 2.55 1.99
C LEU A 98 9.95 2.83 2.98
N LEU A 99 10.81 1.84 3.22
CA LEU A 99 11.98 1.99 4.10
C LEU A 99 13.19 2.60 3.40
N SER A 100 13.22 2.59 2.06
CA SER A 100 14.34 3.12 1.30
C SER A 100 14.43 4.66 1.44
N ARG A 101 15.63 5.16 1.77
CA ARG A 101 15.86 6.58 2.11
C ARG A 101 15.61 7.60 0.98
N PRO A 102 15.39 7.23 -0.30
CA PRO A 102 14.81 8.16 -1.25
C PRO A 102 13.54 7.58 -1.89
N VAL A 103 12.45 7.49 -1.13
CA VAL A 103 11.09 7.45 -1.72
C VAL A 103 10.93 8.56 -2.79
N LEU A 104 11.67 9.67 -2.61
CA LEU A 104 11.88 10.77 -3.55
C LEU A 104 12.30 10.36 -4.97
N LYS A 105 13.15 9.33 -5.16
CA LYS A 105 13.59 8.93 -6.51
C LYS A 105 12.48 8.24 -7.31
N ILE A 106 11.63 7.46 -6.64
CA ILE A 106 10.52 6.73 -7.28
C ILE A 106 9.48 7.70 -7.84
N VAL A 107 9.24 8.80 -7.14
CA VAL A 107 8.27 9.84 -7.55
C VAL A 107 8.81 10.77 -8.64
N VAL A 108 10.13 10.95 -8.73
CA VAL A 108 10.76 11.86 -9.69
C VAL A 108 11.09 11.18 -11.02
N MET A 109 11.33 9.86 -11.05
CA MET A 109 11.66 9.11 -12.28
C MET A 109 10.45 8.74 -13.16
N THR A 110 9.23 9.14 -12.80
CA THR A 110 8.01 8.97 -13.62
C THR A 110 7.69 10.19 -14.50
N ARG A 111 8.68 11.06 -14.74
CA ARG A 111 8.62 12.14 -15.74
C ARG A 111 9.54 11.86 -16.91
#